data_AF-A0A8T7LB79-F1
#
_entry.id   AF-A0A8T7LB79-F1
#
_cell.length_a   1.000
_cell.length_b   1.000
_cell.length_c   1.000
_cell.angle_alpha   90.00
_cell.angle_beta   90.00
_cell.angle_gamma   90.00
#
_symmetry.space_group_name_H-M   'P 1'
#
loop_
_entity.id
_entity.type
_entity.pdbx_description
1 polymer ?
#
loop_
_entity_poly.entity_id
_entity_poly.type
_entity_poly.pdbx_seq_one_letter_code
_entity_poly.pdbx_strand_id
1 'polypeptide(L)'
;MSRITVYKHDHDGKPVTQYDGEIIERGSTWVCLRAVFSRSETDLGFVVFRQGDVFVEWFYNDRWYNIFQVHEGDSPRLKGWYCNITRPPVITESEIRADDLALDVFVMPNGTILLLDEKEFGALELPIEERMAALRAVETIRRSVSSREAPFELARPDTTA
;
A
#
# COMPACT_ATOMS: atom_id res chain seq x y z
N MET A 1 -19.35 1.22 12.02
CA MET A 1 -18.18 1.53 11.18
C MET A 1 -18.69 1.99 9.83
N SER A 2 -18.12 3.06 9.27
CA SER A 2 -18.56 3.60 7.97
C SER A 2 -17.84 2.84 6.85
N ARG A 3 -18.59 2.40 5.84
CA ARG A 3 -18.03 1.73 4.66
C ARG A 3 -17.46 2.75 3.67
N ILE A 4 -16.44 2.33 2.92
CA ILE A 4 -15.83 3.09 1.84
C ILE A 4 -15.48 2.14 0.70
N THR A 5 -15.64 2.56 -0.54
CA THR A 5 -15.27 1.75 -1.72
C THR A 5 -13.96 2.27 -2.29
N VAL A 6 -13.01 1.36 -2.51
CA VAL A 6 -11.72 1.64 -3.15
C VAL A 6 -11.82 1.20 -4.61
N TYR A 7 -11.50 2.11 -5.51
CA TYR A 7 -11.34 1.87 -6.94
C TYR A 7 -9.86 1.97 -7.28
N LYS A 8 -9.29 0.85 -7.73
CA LYS A 8 -7.94 0.81 -8.27
C LYS A 8 -8.01 0.89 -9.79
N HIS A 9 -7.28 1.83 -10.34
CA HIS A 9 -7.10 2.00 -11.77
C HIS A 9 -5.65 1.72 -12.17
N ASP A 10 -5.43 1.48 -13.45
CA ASP A 10 -4.08 1.50 -14.02
C ASP A 10 -3.57 2.94 -14.18
N HIS A 11 -2.35 3.08 -14.70
CA HIS A 11 -1.70 4.37 -14.94
C HIS A 11 -2.42 5.28 -15.94
N ASP A 12 -3.34 4.75 -16.76
CA ASP A 12 -4.19 5.51 -17.69
C ASP A 12 -5.53 5.92 -17.05
N GLY A 13 -5.76 5.57 -15.77
CA GLY A 13 -7.03 5.79 -15.08
C GLY A 13 -8.14 4.79 -15.48
N LYS A 14 -7.80 3.66 -16.10
CA LYS A 14 -8.78 2.64 -16.48
C LYS A 14 -9.06 1.70 -15.29
N PRO A 15 -10.33 1.30 -15.06
CA PRO A 15 -10.69 0.38 -13.99
C PRO A 15 -9.98 -0.97 -14.04
N VAL A 16 -9.33 -1.35 -12.93
CA VAL A 16 -8.67 -2.66 -12.76
C VAL A 16 -9.40 -3.51 -11.73
N THR A 17 -9.64 -2.96 -10.54
CA THR A 17 -10.35 -3.67 -9.47
C THR A 17 -11.02 -2.71 -8.52
N GLN A 18 -12.03 -3.21 -7.79
CA GLN A 18 -12.70 -2.47 -6.74
C GLN A 18 -13.01 -3.39 -5.57
N TYR A 19 -13.01 -2.82 -4.37
CA TYR A 19 -13.35 -3.54 -3.14
C TYR A 19 -13.85 -2.57 -2.07
N ASP A 20 -14.56 -3.11 -1.08
CA ASP A 20 -15.06 -2.34 0.05
C ASP A 20 -14.13 -2.49 1.25
N GLY A 21 -13.99 -1.41 2.00
CA GLY A 21 -13.31 -1.35 3.29
C GLY A 21 -14.17 -0.69 4.37
N GLU A 22 -13.69 -0.80 5.59
CA GLU A 22 -14.26 -0.16 6.78
C GLU A 22 -13.32 0.94 7.24
N ILE A 23 -13.80 2.19 7.28
CA ILE A 23 -12.99 3.32 7.73
C ILE A 23 -12.63 3.12 9.21
N ILE A 24 -11.33 3.14 9.50
CA ILE A 24 -10.78 3.18 10.86
C ILE A 24 -10.66 4.64 11.29
N GLU A 25 -10.02 5.47 10.46
CA GLU A 25 -9.71 6.86 10.80
C GLU A 25 -9.61 7.72 9.53
N ARG A 26 -9.86 9.02 9.67
CA ARG A 26 -9.68 10.02 8.62
C ARG A 26 -8.92 11.22 9.16
N GLY A 27 -7.86 11.60 8.47
CA GLY A 27 -7.17 12.87 8.64
C GLY A 27 -7.59 13.89 7.59
N SER A 28 -6.93 15.06 7.59
CA SER A 28 -7.16 16.12 6.60
C SER A 28 -6.72 15.72 5.19
N THR A 29 -5.65 14.93 5.07
CA THR A 29 -5.05 14.51 3.79
C THR A 29 -5.03 13.00 3.60
N TRP A 30 -5.61 12.22 4.51
CA TRP A 30 -5.50 10.76 4.46
C TRP A 30 -6.71 10.03 5.05
N VAL A 31 -6.87 8.77 4.65
CA VAL A 31 -7.85 7.83 5.19
C VAL A 31 -7.16 6.52 5.51
N CYS A 32 -7.42 5.98 6.70
CA CYS A 32 -7.04 4.64 7.10
C CYS A 32 -8.28 3.75 7.12
N LEU A 33 -8.21 2.60 6.48
CA LEU A 33 -9.30 1.63 6.41
C LEU A 33 -8.81 0.21 6.69
N ARG A 34 -9.74 -0.65 7.08
CA ARG A 34 -9.59 -2.10 7.15
C ARG A 34 -10.24 -2.73 5.94
N ALA A 35 -9.52 -3.58 5.21
CA ALA A 35 -10.05 -4.40 4.13
C ALA A 35 -9.68 -5.87 4.34
N VAL A 36 -10.54 -6.78 3.89
CA VAL A 36 -10.27 -8.23 3.94
C VAL A 36 -9.93 -8.69 2.54
N PHE A 37 -8.76 -9.30 2.37
CA PHE A 37 -8.31 -9.82 1.09
C PHE A 37 -9.20 -10.98 0.66
N SER A 38 -9.96 -10.79 -0.42
CA SER A 38 -10.96 -11.74 -0.91
C SER A 38 -10.58 -12.41 -2.24
N ARG A 39 -9.43 -12.05 -2.81
CA ARG A 39 -8.93 -12.57 -4.08
C ARG A 39 -8.26 -13.94 -3.88
N SER A 40 -8.02 -14.62 -4.99
CA SER A 40 -7.20 -15.83 -5.02
C SER A 40 -5.83 -15.60 -4.39
N GLU A 41 -5.31 -16.65 -3.76
CA GLU A 41 -3.98 -16.62 -3.15
C GLU A 41 -2.93 -16.09 -4.14
N THR A 42 -2.10 -15.16 -3.68
CA THR A 42 -1.04 -14.53 -4.46
C THR A 42 0.29 -14.76 -3.75
N ASP A 43 1.16 -15.57 -4.35
CA ASP A 43 2.51 -15.84 -3.85
C ASP A 43 3.53 -14.99 -4.61
N LEU A 44 4.22 -14.10 -3.90
CA LEU A 44 5.27 -13.24 -4.45
C LEU A 44 6.68 -13.81 -4.20
N GLY A 45 6.80 -15.02 -3.67
CA GLY A 45 8.05 -15.72 -3.35
C GLY A 45 8.67 -15.31 -2.00
N PHE A 46 8.36 -14.12 -1.49
CA PHE A 46 8.78 -13.63 -0.16
C PHE A 46 7.61 -13.38 0.80
N VAL A 47 6.37 -13.36 0.27
CA VAL A 47 5.13 -13.25 1.03
C VAL A 47 4.00 -13.92 0.26
N VAL A 48 3.06 -14.51 0.99
CA VAL A 48 1.82 -15.09 0.42
C VAL A 48 0.62 -14.34 0.98
N PHE A 49 -0.14 -13.69 0.10
CA PHE A 49 -1.43 -13.10 0.41
C PHE A 49 -2.52 -14.15 0.25
N ARG A 50 -3.20 -14.45 1.35
CA ARG A 50 -4.23 -15.47 1.44
C ARG A 50 -5.59 -14.84 1.57
N GLN A 51 -6.60 -15.51 1.02
CA GLN A 51 -7.98 -15.13 1.27
C GLN A 51 -8.23 -15.08 2.79
N GLY A 52 -8.81 -13.98 3.26
CA GLY A 52 -9.05 -13.71 4.67
C GLY A 52 -7.96 -12.89 5.36
N ASP A 53 -6.79 -12.68 4.75
CA ASP A 53 -5.80 -11.73 5.28
C ASP A 53 -6.41 -10.34 5.46
N VAL A 54 -5.98 -9.64 6.50
CA VAL A 54 -6.49 -8.32 6.85
C VAL A 54 -5.47 -7.26 6.50
N PHE A 55 -5.93 -6.28 5.73
CA PHE A 55 -5.13 -5.17 5.25
C PHE A 55 -5.59 -3.93 6.00
N VAL A 56 -4.66 -3.28 6.70
CA VAL A 56 -4.85 -1.92 7.20
C VAL A 56 -4.20 -0.99 6.17
N GLU A 57 -5.02 -0.19 5.49
CA GLU A 57 -4.63 0.55 4.31
C GLU A 57 -4.69 2.05 4.55
N TRP A 58 -3.59 2.75 4.30
CA TRP A 58 -3.50 4.21 4.33
C TRP A 58 -3.43 4.76 2.92
N PHE A 59 -4.39 5.62 2.59
CA PHE A 59 -4.41 6.40 1.34
C PHE A 59 -4.20 7.88 1.66
N TYR A 60 -3.36 8.55 0.88
CA TYR A 60 -2.92 9.92 1.13
C TYR A 60 -3.15 10.80 -0.11
N ASN A 61 -4.05 11.78 -0.06
CA ASN A 61 -4.33 12.67 -1.20
C ASN A 61 -3.22 13.68 -1.49
N ASP A 62 -2.14 13.68 -0.70
CA ASP A 62 -0.97 14.53 -0.81
C ASP A 62 0.34 13.74 -1.04
N ARG A 63 0.27 12.41 -1.19
CA ARG A 63 1.45 11.55 -1.42
C ARG A 63 1.27 10.66 -2.65
N TRP A 64 2.41 10.31 -3.24
CA TRP A 64 2.50 9.45 -4.43
C TRP A 64 2.60 7.96 -4.08
N TYR A 65 1.97 7.56 -2.98
CA TYR A 65 1.93 6.17 -2.54
C TYR A 65 0.79 5.96 -1.55
N ASN A 66 0.32 4.72 -1.47
CA ASN A 66 -0.46 4.22 -0.33
C ASN A 66 0.35 3.15 0.41
N ILE A 67 -0.06 2.78 1.62
CA ILE A 67 0.61 1.75 2.42
C ILE A 67 -0.43 0.76 2.90
N PHE A 68 -0.22 -0.53 2.63
CA PHE A 68 -1.05 -1.63 3.14
C PHE A 68 -0.23 -2.44 4.14
N GLN A 69 -0.56 -2.33 5.43
CA GLN A 69 -0.03 -3.22 6.45
C GLN A 69 -0.83 -4.53 6.44
N VAL A 70 -0.16 -5.64 6.20
CA VAL A 70 -0.79 -6.93 5.93
C VAL A 70 -0.65 -7.86 7.14
N HIS A 71 -1.77 -8.36 7.65
CA HIS A 71 -1.85 -9.31 8.75
C HIS A 71 -2.36 -10.67 8.27
N GLU A 72 -1.89 -11.75 8.91
CA GLU A 72 -2.39 -13.09 8.66
C GLU A 72 -3.77 -13.29 9.32
N GLY A 73 -4.82 -13.31 8.51
CA GLY A 73 -6.20 -13.31 9.00
C GLY A 73 -6.45 -12.15 9.98
N ASP A 74 -7.26 -12.42 11.00
CA ASP A 74 -7.48 -11.52 12.14
C ASP A 74 -6.42 -11.66 13.26
N SER A 75 -5.31 -12.36 13.01
CA SER A 75 -4.26 -12.53 14.01
C SER A 75 -3.34 -11.29 14.08
N PRO A 76 -2.61 -11.07 15.18
CA PRO A 76 -1.63 -9.98 15.26
C PRO A 76 -0.35 -10.26 14.45
N ARG A 77 -0.30 -11.35 13.68
CA ARG A 77 0.89 -11.75 12.93
C ARG A 77 1.02 -10.92 11.67
N LEU A 78 1.93 -9.95 11.74
CA LEU A 78 2.31 -9.09 10.62
C LEU A 78 3.07 -9.87 9.54
N LYS A 79 2.62 -9.77 8.29
CA LYS A 79 3.33 -10.26 7.10
C LYS A 79 4.28 -9.22 6.50
N GLY A 80 3.96 -7.94 6.64
CA GLY A 80 4.77 -6.81 6.16
C GLY A 80 3.92 -5.63 5.73
N TRP A 81 4.54 -4.71 4.98
CA TRP A 81 3.86 -3.57 4.36
C TRP A 81 4.05 -3.60 2.85
N TYR A 82 2.94 -3.56 2.11
CA TYR A 82 2.93 -3.40 0.66
C TYR A 82 2.58 -1.96 0.32
N CYS A 83 3.50 -1.23 -0.28
CA CYS A 83 3.31 0.17 -0.64
C CYS A 83 3.17 0.29 -2.15
N ASN A 84 1.97 0.66 -2.62
CA ASN A 84 1.76 0.91 -4.05
C ASN A 84 2.20 2.34 -4.35
N ILE A 85 3.01 2.53 -5.40
CA ILE A 85 3.34 3.86 -5.91
C ILE A 85 2.21 4.28 -6.85
N THR A 86 1.51 5.35 -6.49
CA THR A 86 0.30 5.81 -7.17
C THR A 86 0.36 7.30 -7.41
N ARG A 87 -0.51 7.83 -8.28
CA ARG A 87 -0.86 9.25 -8.18
C ARG A 87 -1.58 9.51 -6.85
N PRO A 88 -1.56 10.74 -6.31
CA PRO A 88 -2.37 11.09 -5.15
C PRO A 88 -3.85 10.80 -5.44
N PRO A 89 -4.49 9.89 -4.70
CA PRO A 89 -5.86 9.47 -4.98
C PRO A 89 -6.86 10.60 -4.76
N VAL A 90 -7.96 10.54 -5.50
CA VAL A 90 -9.17 11.30 -5.16
C VAL A 90 -9.87 10.60 -4.01
N ILE A 91 -10.02 11.29 -2.90
CA ILE A 91 -10.66 10.78 -1.68
C ILE A 91 -11.93 11.60 -1.40
N THR A 92 -13.06 10.91 -1.28
CA THR A 92 -14.35 11.49 -0.88
C THR A 92 -14.84 10.87 0.44
N GLU A 93 -16.07 11.19 0.85
CA GLU A 93 -16.69 10.61 2.04
C GLU A 93 -16.92 9.10 1.93
N SER A 94 -17.15 8.58 0.73
CA SER A 94 -17.51 7.17 0.50
C SER A 94 -16.64 6.45 -0.53
N GLU A 95 -15.74 7.14 -1.23
CA GLU A 95 -14.92 6.55 -2.28
C GLU A 95 -13.46 6.98 -2.21
N ILE A 96 -12.55 6.08 -2.60
CA ILE A 96 -11.15 6.35 -2.91
C ILE A 96 -10.89 5.88 -4.34
N ARG A 97 -10.26 6.71 -5.17
CA ARG A 97 -9.84 6.35 -6.53
C ARG A 97 -8.35 6.57 -6.65
N ALA A 98 -7.59 5.49 -6.88
CA ALA A 98 -6.14 5.52 -6.96
C ALA A 98 -5.67 4.97 -8.31
N ASP A 99 -4.87 5.76 -9.01
CA ASP A 99 -4.23 5.37 -10.27
C ASP A 99 -2.84 4.80 -9.98
N ASP A 100 -2.65 3.53 -10.28
CA ASP A 100 -1.45 2.76 -9.98
C ASP A 100 -0.36 2.99 -11.03
N LEU A 101 0.89 3.18 -10.59
CA LEU A 101 2.03 3.43 -11.47
C LEU A 101 2.91 2.19 -11.66
N ALA A 102 2.40 0.99 -11.35
CA ALA A 102 3.06 -0.30 -11.52
C ALA A 102 4.41 -0.46 -10.79
N LEU A 103 4.77 0.46 -9.90
CA LEU A 103 5.96 0.35 -9.07
C LEU A 103 5.51 0.11 -7.64
N ASP A 104 6.13 -0.86 -6.98
CA ASP A 104 5.74 -1.25 -5.62
C ASP A 104 6.95 -1.39 -4.71
N VAL A 105 6.74 -1.15 -3.42
CA VAL A 105 7.73 -1.41 -2.38
C VAL A 105 7.14 -2.36 -1.36
N PHE A 106 7.81 -3.50 -1.14
CA PHE A 106 7.49 -4.37 -0.02
C PHE A 106 8.49 -4.18 1.12
N VAL A 107 7.97 -3.97 2.32
CA VAL A 107 8.77 -3.87 3.55
C VAL A 107 8.46 -5.08 4.42
N MET A 108 9.50 -5.89 4.69
CA MET A 108 9.39 -7.03 5.59
C MET A 108 9.30 -6.57 7.05
N PRO A 109 8.76 -7.39 7.98
CA PRO A 109 8.64 -7.03 9.41
C PRO A 109 9.97 -6.63 10.08
N ASN A 110 11.09 -7.14 9.59
CA ASN A 110 12.44 -6.83 10.07
C ASN A 110 13.03 -5.54 9.47
N GLY A 111 12.32 -4.87 8.57
CA GLY A 111 12.75 -3.65 7.89
C GLY A 111 13.47 -3.85 6.57
N THR A 112 13.64 -5.09 6.09
CA THR A 112 14.17 -5.34 4.73
C THR A 112 13.22 -4.76 3.70
N ILE A 113 13.75 -3.98 2.75
CA ILE A 113 12.99 -3.32 1.69
C ILE A 113 13.27 -4.00 0.35
N LEU A 114 12.21 -4.38 -0.36
CA LEU A 114 12.23 -4.91 -1.71
C LEU A 114 11.54 -3.91 -2.64
N LEU A 115 12.20 -3.57 -3.76
CA LEU A 115 11.58 -2.82 -4.85
C LEU A 115 11.08 -3.84 -5.87
N LEU A 116 9.83 -3.69 -6.31
CA LEU A 116 9.15 -4.63 -7.19
C LEU A 116 8.75 -3.93 -8.48
N ASP A 117 8.55 -4.74 -9.53
CA ASP A 117 7.93 -4.31 -10.80
C ASP A 117 8.62 -3.12 -11.51
N GLU A 118 9.94 -3.01 -11.33
CA GLU A 118 10.76 -1.96 -11.95
C GLU A 118 10.70 -1.98 -13.48
N LYS A 119 10.52 -3.17 -14.09
CA LYS A 119 10.43 -3.33 -15.55
C LYS A 119 9.10 -2.82 -16.07
N GLU A 120 8.03 -3.16 -15.37
CA GLU A 120 6.66 -2.76 -15.65
C GLU A 120 6.54 -1.23 -15.55
N PHE A 121 7.02 -0.62 -14.46
CA PHE A 121 7.13 0.84 -14.32
C PHE A 121 8.00 1.50 -15.40
N GLY A 122 9.12 0.85 -15.77
CA GLY A 122 10.03 1.32 -16.82
C GLY A 122 9.38 1.35 -18.20
N ALA A 123 8.41 0.46 -18.45
CA ALA A 123 7.68 0.37 -19.71
C ALA A 123 6.52 1.37 -19.85
N LEU A 124 6.09 2.02 -18.76
CA LEU A 124 5.00 2.99 -18.80
C LEU A 124 5.40 4.29 -19.53
N GLU A 125 4.51 4.82 -20.35
CA GLU A 125 4.67 6.13 -21.00
C GLU A 125 4.24 7.27 -20.06
N LEU A 126 5.04 7.54 -19.04
CA LEU A 126 4.76 8.60 -18.05
C LEU A 126 5.48 9.92 -18.38
N PRO A 127 4.85 11.08 -18.11
CA PRO A 127 5.56 12.35 -18.07
C PRO A 127 6.74 12.29 -17.09
N ILE A 128 7.82 13.01 -17.43
CA ILE A 128 9.05 12.99 -16.63
C ILE A 128 8.80 13.39 -15.16
N GLU A 129 7.90 14.34 -14.92
CA GLU A 129 7.57 14.82 -13.58
C GLU A 129 6.90 13.75 -12.72
N GLU A 130 6.00 12.95 -13.31
CA GLU A 130 5.34 11.86 -12.60
C GLU A 130 6.33 10.74 -12.30
N ARG A 131 7.19 10.41 -13.26
CA ARG A 131 8.27 9.42 -13.06
C ARG A 131 9.18 9.85 -11.92
N MET A 132 9.56 11.12 -11.86
CA MET A 132 10.37 11.66 -10.78
C MET A 132 9.62 11.69 -9.45
N ALA A 133 8.32 11.93 -9.44
CA ALA A 133 7.49 11.90 -8.23
C ALA A 133 7.39 10.48 -7.66
N ALA A 134 7.16 9.48 -8.51
CA ALA A 134 7.17 8.06 -8.15
C ALA A 134 8.51 7.62 -7.52
N LEU A 135 9.64 7.99 -8.13
CA LEU A 135 10.97 7.66 -7.58
C LEU A 135 11.24 8.38 -6.25
N ARG A 136 10.78 9.62 -6.08
CA ARG A 136 10.85 10.33 -4.78
C ARG A 136 9.96 9.69 -3.72
N ALA A 137 8.82 9.12 -4.10
CA ALA A 137 7.95 8.38 -3.19
C ALA A 137 8.66 7.13 -2.64
N VAL A 138 9.32 6.36 -3.50
CA VAL A 138 10.15 5.21 -3.08
C VAL A 138 11.20 5.64 -2.06
N GLU A 139 11.94 6.72 -2.35
CA GLU A 139 12.95 7.22 -1.42
C GLU A 139 12.36 7.74 -0.11
N THR A 140 11.16 8.32 -0.14
CA THR A 140 10.43 8.75 1.07
C THR A 140 10.06 7.55 1.92
N ILE A 141 9.56 6.46 1.32
CA ILE A 141 9.27 5.20 2.01
C ILE A 141 10.54 4.64 2.65
N ARG A 142 11.66 4.59 1.92
CA ARG A 142 12.95 4.11 2.45
C ARG A 142 13.40 4.90 3.69
N ARG A 143 13.24 6.22 3.67
CA ARG A 143 13.54 7.07 4.82
C ARG A 143 12.61 6.78 6.00
N SER A 144 11.30 6.71 5.79
CA SER A 144 10.34 6.43 6.86
C SER A 144 10.56 5.06 7.51
N VAL A 145 10.90 4.03 6.73
CA VAL A 145 11.30 2.71 7.27
C VAL A 145 12.58 2.83 8.12
N SER A 146 13.59 3.56 7.63
CA SER A 146 14.86 3.74 8.34
C SER A 146 14.68 4.49 9.66
N SER A 147 13.78 5.47 9.69
CA SER A 147 13.41 6.26 10.86
C SER A 147 12.39 5.57 11.78
N ARG A 148 11.85 4.41 11.38
CA ARG A 148 10.77 3.70 12.08
C ARG A 148 9.53 4.56 12.32
N GLU A 149 9.21 5.41 11.35
CA GLU A 149 8.02 6.24 11.38
C GLU A 149 6.78 5.39 11.10
N ALA A 150 5.66 5.70 11.76
CA ALA A 150 4.38 5.07 11.46
C ALA A 150 4.02 5.23 9.96
N PRO A 151 3.42 4.19 9.34
CA PRO A 151 2.97 2.93 9.92
C PRO A 151 4.05 1.82 9.97
N PHE A 152 5.33 2.12 9.70
CA PHE A 152 6.45 1.16 9.71
C PHE A 152 6.99 0.89 11.12
N GLU A 153 6.08 0.57 12.04
CA GLU A 153 6.43 0.07 13.36
C GLU A 153 7.01 -1.34 13.21
N LEU A 154 8.32 -1.42 12.99
CA LEU A 154 9.03 -2.68 12.82
C LEU A 154 8.77 -3.59 14.01
N ALA A 155 8.51 -4.87 13.73
CA ALA A 155 8.40 -5.86 14.78
C ALA A 155 9.69 -5.82 15.61
N ARG A 156 9.56 -5.70 16.94
CA ARG A 156 10.73 -5.86 17.82
C ARG A 156 11.30 -7.25 17.55
N PRO A 157 12.63 -7.42 17.45
CA PRO A 157 13.18 -8.77 17.38
C PRO A 157 12.66 -9.53 18.59
N ASP A 158 12.10 -10.73 18.34
CA ASP A 158 11.65 -11.63 19.39
C ASP A 158 12.77 -11.74 20.41
N THR A 159 12.55 -11.17 21.59
CA THR A 159 13.45 -11.36 22.71
C THR A 159 13.09 -12.71 23.31
N THR A 160 13.47 -13.78 22.63
CA THR A 160 13.48 -15.11 23.23
C THR A 160 14.62 -15.15 24.25
N ALA A 161 14.23 -14.95 25.52
CA ALA A 161 15.01 -15.36 26.68
C ALA A 161 15.07 -16.89 26.79
#